data_AF-A0A7S1ZIN2-F1
#
_entry.id   AF-A0A7S1ZIN2-F1
#
_cell.length_a   1.000
_cell.length_b   1.000
_cell.length_c   1.000
_cell.angle_alpha   90.00
_cell.angle_beta   90.00
_cell.angle_gamma   90.00
#
_symmetry.space_group_name_H-M   'P 1'
#
loop_
_entity.id
_entity.type
_entity.pdbx_description
1 polymer ?
#
loop_
_entity_poly.entity_id
_entity_poly.type
_entity_poly.pdbx_seq_one_letter_code
_entity_poly.pdbx_strand_id
1 'polypeptide(L)'
;QFDVELIAKIDDVDAVPGVLLRAPTEEEGMVYFARDTYYANITLSLWNLQWNDELKEYVRVEPPIVDRAFSSQCAAEVGGGPWWDTWNKTSEMVQPMKGLVRFPYLAQRVKRRIGSWWRRKG
;
A
#
# COMPACT_ATOMS: atom_id res chain seq x y z
N GLN A 1 -14.19 -2.99 7.48
CA GLN A 1 -12.97 -3.47 6.80
C GLN A 1 -12.35 -2.27 6.09
N PHE A 2 -11.12 -2.34 5.59
CA PHE A 2 -10.49 -1.20 4.92
C PHE A 2 -9.96 -1.66 3.57
N ASP A 3 -9.97 -0.76 2.61
CA ASP A 3 -9.30 -0.90 1.32
C ASP A 3 -8.34 0.28 1.14
N VAL A 4 -7.16 0.01 0.58
CA VAL A 4 -6.08 0.97 0.41
C VAL A 4 -5.65 0.94 -1.05
N GLU A 5 -5.59 2.11 -1.66
CA GLU A 5 -5.05 2.29 -3.01
C GLU A 5 -3.77 3.11 -2.92
N LEU A 6 -2.70 2.60 -3.54
CA LEU A 6 -1.42 3.28 -3.69
C LEU A 6 -1.13 3.41 -5.17
N ILE A 7 -0.87 4.64 -5.62
CA ILE A 7 -0.52 4.93 -7.02
C ILE A 7 0.84 5.62 -7.00
N ALA A 8 1.88 4.91 -7.46
CA ALA A 8 3.20 5.47 -7.69
C ALA A 8 3.38 5.82 -9.18
N LYS A 9 3.94 6.99 -9.47
CA LYS A 9 4.16 7.51 -10.82
C LYS A 9 5.51 8.19 -10.94
N ILE A 10 6.10 8.06 -12.12
CA ILE A 10 7.28 8.80 -12.54
C ILE A 10 6.89 9.52 -13.83
N ASP A 11 7.06 10.84 -13.84
CA ASP A 11 6.61 11.68 -14.96
C ASP A 11 7.55 11.56 -16.16
N ASP A 12 8.86 11.43 -15.90
CA ASP A 12 9.89 11.23 -16.92
C ASP A 12 10.87 10.15 -16.44
N VAL A 13 10.76 8.97 -17.06
CA VAL A 13 11.56 7.77 -16.73
C VAL A 13 13.04 7.97 -17.07
N ASP A 14 13.35 8.75 -18.10
CA ASP A 14 14.72 8.96 -18.54
C ASP A 14 15.43 10.00 -17.68
N ALA A 15 14.70 11.02 -17.21
CA ALA A 15 15.24 12.08 -16.38
C ALA A 15 15.29 11.75 -14.87
N VAL A 16 14.61 10.69 -14.40
CA VAL A 16 14.59 10.38 -12.96
C VAL A 16 15.96 9.88 -12.46
N PRO A 17 16.54 10.50 -11.41
CA PRO A 17 17.77 10.00 -10.80
C PRO A 17 17.56 8.60 -10.22
N GLY A 18 18.59 7.75 -10.27
CA GLY A 18 18.49 6.40 -9.72
C GLY A 18 19.75 5.58 -9.94
N VAL A 19 19.73 4.36 -9.42
CA VAL A 19 20.81 3.38 -9.58
C VAL A 19 20.45 2.46 -10.74
N LEU A 20 21.32 2.37 -11.74
CA LEU A 20 21.16 1.40 -12.83
C LEU A 20 21.42 -0.02 -12.31
N LEU A 21 20.45 -0.89 -12.53
CA LEU A 21 20.49 -2.31 -12.18
C LEU A 21 20.70 -3.15 -13.43
N ARG A 22 21.49 -4.21 -13.27
CA ARG A 22 21.65 -5.22 -14.32
C ARG A 22 20.55 -6.26 -14.19
N ALA A 23 19.88 -6.55 -15.30
CA ALA A 23 18.90 -7.62 -15.40
C ALA A 23 19.38 -8.68 -16.41
N PRO A 24 18.97 -9.95 -16.24
CA PRO A 24 19.22 -10.98 -17.23
C PRO A 24 18.31 -10.76 -18.45
N THR A 25 18.90 -10.71 -19.65
CA THR A 25 18.19 -10.71 -20.93
C THR A 25 18.53 -11.98 -21.71
N GLU A 26 17.63 -12.41 -22.60
CA GLU A 26 17.80 -13.65 -23.36
C GLU A 26 19.02 -13.62 -24.30
N GLU A 27 19.30 -12.46 -24.91
CA GLU A 27 20.34 -12.32 -25.94
C GLU A 27 21.67 -11.76 -25.42
N GLU A 28 21.64 -10.83 -24.46
CA GLU A 28 22.82 -10.07 -24.04
C GLU A 28 23.31 -10.44 -22.64
N GLY A 29 22.62 -11.35 -21.94
CA GLY A 29 22.96 -11.76 -20.59
C GLY A 29 22.72 -10.65 -19.57
N MET A 30 23.70 -10.37 -18.70
CA MET A 30 23.54 -9.39 -17.61
C MET A 30 23.85 -7.96 -18.09
N VAL A 31 22.83 -7.22 -18.51
CA VAL A 31 22.96 -5.84 -19.02
C VAL A 31 22.21 -4.83 -18.16
N TYR A 32 22.64 -3.57 -18.18
CA TYR A 32 21.94 -2.47 -17.48
C TYR A 32 20.60 -2.21 -18.17
N PHE A 33 19.51 -2.52 -17.47
CA PHE A 33 18.19 -2.56 -18.09
C PHE A 33 17.07 -1.99 -17.21
N ALA A 34 17.27 -2.00 -15.89
CA ALA A 34 16.35 -1.40 -14.93
C ALA A 34 17.05 -0.28 -14.15
N ARG A 35 16.26 0.60 -13.54
CA ARG A 35 16.72 1.71 -12.69
C ARG A 35 15.89 1.75 -11.42
N ASP A 36 16.56 1.67 -10.28
CA ASP A 36 15.95 1.86 -8.98
C ASP A 36 16.01 3.34 -8.57
N THR A 37 14.87 3.92 -8.21
CA THR A 37 14.75 5.34 -7.85
C THR A 37 13.88 5.53 -6.62
N TYR A 38 14.17 6.55 -5.80
CA TYR A 38 13.35 6.96 -4.65
C TYR A 38 12.53 8.22 -4.91
N TYR A 39 12.50 8.68 -6.17
CA TYR A 39 11.92 9.95 -6.59
C TYR A 39 10.58 9.78 -7.29
N ALA A 40 9.90 8.64 -7.13
CA ALA A 40 8.54 8.49 -7.63
C ALA A 40 7.55 9.28 -6.77
N ASN A 41 6.56 9.85 -7.44
CA ASN A 41 5.41 10.50 -6.83
C ASN A 41 4.40 9.42 -6.41
N ILE A 42 4.02 9.36 -5.13
CA ILE A 42 3.02 8.41 -4.63
C ILE A 42 1.79 9.12 -4.08
N THR A 43 0.63 8.57 -4.40
CA THR A 43 -0.67 8.96 -3.85
C THR A 43 -1.28 7.79 -3.09
N LEU A 44 -1.81 8.04 -1.90
CA LEU A 44 -2.50 7.08 -1.05
C LEU A 44 -3.95 7.50 -0.85
N SER A 45 -4.87 6.57 -1.06
CA SER A 45 -6.26 6.69 -0.65
C SER A 45 -6.70 5.50 0.21
N LEU A 46 -7.54 5.75 1.21
CA LEU A 46 -8.01 4.75 2.18
C LEU A 46 -9.52 4.85 2.39
N TRP A 47 -10.23 3.74 2.19
CA TRP A 47 -11.68 3.67 2.37
C TRP A 47 -12.06 2.77 3.55
N ASN A 48 -13.14 3.12 4.22
CA ASN A 48 -13.91 2.13 4.97
C ASN A 48 -14.64 1.25 3.97
N LEU A 49 -14.72 -0.05 4.26
CA LEU A 49 -15.56 -0.98 3.53
C LEU A 49 -16.79 -1.35 4.35
N GLN A 50 -17.94 -1.34 3.69
CA GLN A 50 -19.21 -1.85 4.20
C GLN A 50 -19.63 -3.11 3.44
N TRP A 51 -20.30 -4.03 4.12
CA TRP A 51 -20.87 -5.20 3.47
C TRP A 51 -22.10 -4.78 2.66
N ASN A 52 -22.15 -5.16 1.38
CA ASN A 52 -23.32 -4.99 0.51
C ASN A 52 -24.03 -6.34 0.40
N ASP A 53 -25.27 -6.41 0.90
CA ASP A 53 -26.06 -7.64 0.90
C ASP A 53 -26.54 -8.08 -0.48
N GLU A 54 -26.67 -7.18 -1.44
CA GLU A 54 -27.10 -7.50 -2.81
C GLU A 54 -25.94 -8.09 -3.62
N LEU A 55 -24.77 -7.45 -3.54
CA LEU A 55 -23.57 -7.87 -4.25
C LEU A 55 -22.81 -9.00 -3.53
N LYS A 56 -23.16 -9.28 -2.27
CA LYS A 56 -22.48 -10.26 -1.41
C LYS A 56 -20.97 -10.03 -1.30
N GLU A 57 -20.58 -8.76 -1.24
CA GLU A 57 -19.18 -8.35 -1.13
C GLU A 57 -19.01 -7.07 -0.29
N TYR A 58 -17.76 -6.75 0.03
CA TYR A 58 -17.41 -5.49 0.71
C TYR A 58 -17.17 -4.38 -0.32
N VAL A 59 -17.93 -3.29 -0.23
CA VAL A 59 -17.83 -2.13 -1.13
C VAL A 59 -17.23 -0.92 -0.43
N ARG A 60 -16.52 -0.08 -1.19
CA ARG A 60 -15.96 1.21 -0.71
C ARG A 60 -17.09 2.13 -0.25
N VAL A 61 -16.94 2.71 0.94
CA VAL A 61 -17.80 3.77 1.43
C VAL A 61 -17.18 5.10 1.02
N GLU A 62 -17.92 5.88 0.25
CA GLU A 62 -17.51 7.23 -0.13
C GLU A 62 -17.95 8.27 0.92
N PRO A 63 -17.17 9.35 1.13
CA PRO A 63 -15.83 9.59 0.59
C PRO A 63 -14.74 8.74 1.28
N PRO A 64 -13.50 8.69 0.74
CA PRO A 64 -12.39 8.03 1.41
C PRO A 64 -12.12 8.67 2.79
N ILE A 65 -11.62 7.89 3.74
CA ILE A 65 -11.15 8.37 5.04
C ILE A 65 -9.86 9.17 4.86
N VAL A 66 -8.99 8.71 3.97
CA VAL A 66 -7.84 9.46 3.47
C VAL A 66 -8.01 9.56 1.97
N ASP A 67 -8.16 10.78 1.47
CA ASP A 67 -8.35 11.05 0.05
C ASP A 67 -7.07 11.65 -0.53
N ARG A 68 -6.38 10.86 -1.36
CA ARG A 68 -5.22 11.28 -2.17
C ARG A 68 -4.11 11.99 -1.38
N ALA A 69 -3.72 11.42 -0.24
CA ALA A 69 -2.51 11.87 0.46
C ALA A 69 -1.28 11.67 -0.44
N PHE A 70 -0.44 12.71 -0.56
CA PHE A 70 0.64 12.75 -1.55
C PHE A 70 2.03 12.79 -0.89
N SER A 71 3.00 12.14 -1.53
CA SER A 71 4.43 12.27 -1.27
C SER A 71 5.21 12.25 -2.59
N SER A 72 6.25 13.07 -2.71
CA SER A 72 7.21 13.04 -3.83
C SER A 72 8.38 12.08 -3.61
N GLN A 73 8.31 11.25 -2.57
CA GLN A 73 9.30 10.24 -2.25
C GLN A 73 8.65 8.86 -2.18
N CYS A 74 9.05 7.99 -3.10
CA CYS A 74 8.64 6.60 -3.18
C CYS A 74 9.70 5.82 -3.95
N ALA A 75 10.07 4.65 -3.42
CA ALA A 75 10.89 3.70 -4.15
C ALA A 75 10.11 3.15 -5.34
N ALA A 76 10.72 3.14 -6.51
CA ALA A 76 10.17 2.58 -7.73
C ALA A 76 11.30 2.06 -8.61
N GLU A 77 11.07 0.91 -9.22
CA GLU A 77 11.94 0.37 -10.25
C GLU A 77 11.31 0.69 -11.62
N VAL A 78 12.09 1.29 -12.51
CA VAL A 78 11.66 1.64 -13.87
C VAL A 78 12.57 1.01 -14.91
N GLY A 79 12.01 0.66 -16.06
CA GLY A 79 12.71 -0.13 -17.07
C GLY A 79 12.59 -1.63 -16.80
N GLY A 80 13.37 -2.42 -17.54
CA GLY A 80 13.10 -3.84 -17.71
C GLY A 80 11.93 -4.07 -18.66
N GLY A 81 12.20 -4.50 -19.89
CA GLY A 81 11.16 -5.05 -20.77
C GLY A 81 10.78 -6.49 -20.37
N PRO A 82 9.62 -7.01 -20.80
CA PRO A 82 8.53 -6.36 -21.54
C PRO A 82 7.31 -6.07 -20.63
N TRP A 83 7.51 -5.83 -19.33
CA TRP A 83 6.41 -5.61 -18.37
C TRP A 83 5.91 -4.16 -18.38
N TRP A 84 5.35 -3.76 -19.54
CA TRP A 84 4.67 -2.47 -19.73
C TRP A 84 3.24 -2.47 -19.14
N ASP A 85 2.75 -3.64 -18.75
CA ASP A 85 1.44 -3.81 -18.14
C ASP A 85 1.46 -3.37 -16.67
N THR A 86 0.33 -2.85 -16.20
CA THR A 86 0.16 -2.54 -14.79
C THR A 86 0.22 -3.83 -13.96
N TRP A 87 1.23 -3.95 -13.10
CA TRP A 87 1.29 -5.04 -12.14
C TRP A 87 0.20 -4.86 -11.07
N ASN A 88 -0.75 -5.79 -11.01
CA ASN A 88 -1.80 -5.81 -10.00
C ASN A 88 -1.68 -7.08 -9.14
N LYS A 89 -1.62 -6.92 -7.82
CA LYS A 89 -1.60 -8.04 -6.88
C LYS A 89 -2.36 -7.71 -5.61
N THR A 90 -3.17 -8.64 -5.16
CA THR A 90 -3.78 -8.60 -3.82
C THR A 90 -2.73 -8.99 -2.79
N SER A 91 -2.50 -8.12 -1.81
CA SER A 91 -1.61 -8.41 -0.68
C SER A 91 -2.44 -8.86 0.52
N GLU A 92 -2.07 -10.00 1.11
CA GLU A 92 -2.66 -10.50 2.36
C GLU A 92 -1.61 -10.55 3.46
N MET A 93 -1.93 -9.99 4.62
CA MET A 93 -1.04 -10.02 5.77
C MET A 93 -1.12 -11.37 6.48
N VAL A 94 0.03 -12.05 6.59
CA VAL A 94 0.15 -13.34 7.29
C VAL A 94 -0.26 -13.21 8.77
N GLN A 95 -0.87 -14.27 9.31
CA GLN A 95 -1.54 -14.24 10.61
C GLN A 95 -0.67 -13.90 11.84
N PRO A 96 0.66 -14.12 11.93
CA PRO A 96 1.39 -13.55 13.06
C PRO A 96 1.50 -12.02 12.96
N MET A 97 1.77 -11.48 11.76
CA MET A 97 1.93 -10.05 11.54
C MET A 97 0.64 -9.28 11.75
N LYS A 98 -0.48 -9.85 11.32
CA LYS A 98 -1.82 -9.27 11.53
C LYS A 98 -2.15 -9.08 13.00
N GLY A 99 -1.72 -10.03 13.85
CA GLY A 99 -1.84 -9.92 15.30
C GLY A 99 -0.96 -8.78 15.85
N LEU A 100 0.31 -8.76 15.45
CA LEU A 100 1.29 -7.79 15.95
C LEU A 100 0.89 -6.34 15.64
N VAL A 101 0.53 -6.06 14.38
CA VAL A 101 0.12 -4.70 13.94
C VAL A 101 -1.13 -4.24 14.68
N ARG A 102 -2.05 -5.15 15.02
CA ARG A 102 -3.29 -4.83 15.74
C ARG A 102 -3.10 -4.70 17.26
N PHE A 103 -1.99 -5.18 17.82
CA PHE A 103 -1.80 -5.26 19.26
C PHE A 103 -1.96 -3.91 19.99
N PRO A 104 -1.36 -2.79 19.53
CA PRO A 104 -1.51 -1.50 20.20
C PRO A 104 -2.98 -1.04 20.28
N TYR A 105 -3.74 -1.24 19.20
CA TYR A 105 -5.16 -0.91 19.15
C TYR A 105 -5.99 -1.79 20.10
N LEU A 106 -5.72 -3.10 20.13
CA LEU A 106 -6.41 -4.03 21.03
C LEU A 106 -6.15 -3.69 22.50
N ALA A 107 -4.90 -3.37 22.85
CA ALA A 107 -4.53 -2.95 24.21
C ALA A 107 -5.26 -1.66 24.64
N GLN A 108 -5.31 -0.64 23.77
CA GLN A 108 -6.05 0.60 24.03
C GLN A 108 -7.55 0.36 24.21
N ARG A 109 -8.13 -0.52 23.39
CA ARG A 109 -9.56 -0.87 23.44
C ARG A 109 -9.93 -1.61 24.74
N VAL A 110 -9.09 -2.53 25.21
CA VAL A 110 -9.26 -3.20 26.52
C VAL A 110 -9.16 -2.19 27.67
N LYS A 111 -8.15 -1.32 27.64
CA LYS A 111 -7.98 -0.25 28.66
C LYS A 111 -9.20 0.67 28.73
N ARG A 112 -9.77 1.08 27.59
CA ARG A 112 -11.02 1.88 27.53
C ARG A 112 -12.21 1.15 28.14
N ARG A 113 -12.38 -0.15 27.85
CA ARG A 113 -13.49 -0.96 28.38
C ARG A 113 -13.41 -1.08 29.90
N ILE A 114 -12.24 -1.46 30.43
CA ILE A 114 -12.01 -1.57 31.87
C ILE A 114 -12.23 -0.21 32.53
N GLY A 115 -11.62 0.86 32.01
CA GLY A 115 -11.81 2.21 32.53
C GLY A 115 -13.27 2.69 32.56
N SER A 116 -14.10 2.32 31.57
CA SER A 116 -15.54 2.65 31.57
C SER A 116 -16.35 1.83 32.59
N TRP A 117 -15.95 0.59 32.85
CA TRP A 117 -16.62 -0.29 33.81
C TRP A 117 -16.43 0.23 35.24
N TRP A 118 -15.21 0.66 35.58
CA TRP A 118 -14.92 1.28 36.88
C TRP A 118 -15.68 2.58 37.11
N ARG A 119 -15.87 3.43 36.08
CA ARG A 119 -16.67 4.67 36.19
C ARG A 119 -18.19 4.45 36.33
N ARG A 120 -18.72 3.27 35.97
CA ARG A 120 -20.15 2.94 36.11
C ARG A 120 -20.50 2.30 37.46
N LYS A 121 -19.49 1.86 38.22
CA LYS A 121 -19.65 1.21 39.53
C LYS A 121 -19.30 2.11 40.71
N GLY A 122 -18.84 3.34 40.46
CA GLY A 122 -18.61 4.38 41.46
C GLY A 122 -19.71 5.42 41.45
#